data_AF-A0A3A9VVK0-F1
#
_entry.id   AF-A0A3A9VVK0-F1
#
_cell.length_a   1.000
_cell.length_b   1.000
_cell.length_c   1.000
_cell.angle_alpha   90.00
_cell.angle_beta   90.00
_cell.angle_gamma   90.00
#
_symmetry.space_group_name_H-M   'P 1'
#
loop_
_entity.id
_entity.type
_entity.pdbx_description
1 polymer ?
#
loop_
_entity_poly.entity_id
_entity_poly.type
_entity_poly.pdbx_seq_one_letter_code
_entity_poly.pdbx_strand_id
1 'polypeptide(L)'
;MSFSKLTKVKKPILYVSDPHCDEQQVNELVKNIRKEFGQKKMIYILSGTHGTESGGLVADKGFFYEDKSLESQTFKSVNVNENTPKNTWKNYFDKTNSVLVLAWCYSDRWNGLTTYFQ
;
A
#
# COMPACT_ATOMS: atom_id res chain seq x y z
N MET A 1 -4.64 13.60 7.41
CA MET A 1 -3.56 12.70 6.98
C MET A 1 -3.10 13.10 5.59
N SER A 2 -1.82 12.95 5.26
CA SER A 2 -1.31 13.17 3.90
C SER A 2 -0.66 11.88 3.39
N PHE A 3 -0.94 11.53 2.14
CA PHE A 3 -0.18 10.50 1.44
C PHE A 3 0.94 11.17 0.64
N SER A 4 2.15 10.63 0.77
CA SER A 4 3.28 11.03 -0.06
C SER A 4 3.43 10.07 -1.23
N LYS A 5 3.53 10.62 -2.44
CA LYS A 5 3.76 9.86 -3.68
C LYS A 5 5.26 9.75 -3.92
N LEU A 6 5.78 8.53 -3.89
CA LEU A 6 7.17 8.22 -4.25
C LEU A 6 7.19 7.57 -5.64
N THR A 7 8.12 7.99 -6.50
CA THR A 7 8.25 7.48 -7.86
C THR A 7 9.68 7.12 -8.21
N LYS A 8 9.88 6.00 -8.92
CA LYS A 8 11.16 5.57 -9.47
C LYS A 8 10.98 4.93 -10.84
N VAL A 9 11.99 5.08 -11.70
CA VAL A 9 12.04 4.46 -13.04
C VAL A 9 12.04 2.94 -12.87
N LYS A 10 11.13 2.23 -13.56
CA LYS A 10 10.95 0.75 -13.48
C LYS A 10 10.54 0.23 -12.08
N LYS A 11 9.76 0.99 -11.33
CA LYS A 11 9.11 0.57 -10.07
C LYS A 11 7.65 1.02 -10.07
N PRO A 12 6.77 0.42 -9.24
CA PRO A 12 5.41 0.93 -9.07
C PRO A 12 5.45 2.37 -8.54
N ILE A 13 4.37 3.11 -8.77
CA ILE A 13 4.14 4.36 -8.03
C ILE A 13 3.75 3.97 -6.62
N LEU A 14 4.46 4.47 -5.63
CA LEU A 14 4.24 4.11 -4.24
C LEU A 14 3.58 5.25 -3.47
N TYR A 15 2.50 4.95 -2.76
CA TYR A 15 1.87 5.86 -1.82
C TYR A 15 2.07 5.35 -0.41
N VAL A 16 2.63 6.21 0.43
CA VAL A 16 2.88 5.97 1.86
C VAL A 16 2.21 7.05 2.70
N SER A 17 2.08 6.76 3.98
CA SER A 17 1.13 7.33 4.91
C SER A 17 1.85 7.73 6.21
N ASP A 18 1.60 8.93 6.73
CA ASP A 18 2.14 9.46 8.00
C ASP A 18 1.04 10.28 8.73
N PRO A 19 0.72 10.07 10.02
CA PRO A 19 0.98 8.91 10.90
C PRO A 19 -0.21 7.94 11.06
N HIS A 20 -1.46 8.38 10.85
CA HIS A 20 -2.67 7.58 11.11
C HIS A 20 -3.41 7.24 9.83
N CYS A 21 -3.57 5.94 9.52
CA CYS A 21 -4.23 5.45 8.31
C CYS A 21 -5.67 5.03 8.60
N ASP A 22 -6.63 5.71 7.97
CA ASP A 22 -8.06 5.41 8.06
C ASP A 22 -8.62 4.94 6.71
N GLU A 23 -9.63 4.08 6.76
CA GLU A 23 -10.28 3.46 5.60
C GLU A 23 -10.83 4.51 4.63
N GLN A 24 -11.47 5.57 5.15
CA GLN A 24 -12.06 6.63 4.32
C GLN A 24 -11.01 7.34 3.45
N GLN A 25 -9.81 7.54 4.00
CA GLN A 25 -8.72 8.24 3.34
C GLN A 25 -8.05 7.36 2.28
N VAL A 26 -7.91 6.05 2.55
CA VAL A 26 -7.46 5.09 1.54
C VAL A 26 -8.46 5.04 0.38
N ASN A 27 -9.75 5.02 0.67
CA ASN A 27 -10.81 5.08 -0.34
C ASN A 27 -10.75 6.35 -1.20
N GLU A 28 -10.55 7.52 -0.59
CA GLU A 28 -10.39 8.78 -1.31
C GLU A 28 -9.13 8.79 -2.18
N LEU A 29 -8.01 8.30 -1.64
CA LEU A 29 -6.76 8.15 -2.39
C LEU A 29 -6.96 7.26 -3.62
N VAL A 30 -7.59 6.10 -3.47
CA VAL A 30 -7.87 5.18 -4.59
C VAL A 30 -8.75 5.85 -5.65
N LYS A 31 -9.77 6.62 -5.24
CA LYS A 31 -10.58 7.43 -6.17
C LYS A 31 -9.74 8.46 -6.91
N ASN A 32 -8.81 9.13 -6.24
CA ASN A 32 -7.93 10.13 -6.86
C ASN A 32 -6.91 9.50 -7.81
N ILE A 33 -6.29 8.38 -7.43
CA ILE A 33 -5.41 7.58 -8.31
C ILE A 33 -6.18 7.17 -9.58
N ARG A 34 -7.43 6.73 -9.44
CA ARG A 34 -8.28 6.37 -10.59
C ARG A 34 -8.59 7.55 -11.49
N LYS A 35 -8.83 8.73 -10.94
CA LYS A 35 -9.01 9.96 -11.75
C LYS A 35 -7.74 10.31 -12.51
N GLU A 36 -6.57 10.15 -11.89
CA GLU A 36 -5.27 10.47 -12.49
C GLU A 36 -4.88 9.46 -13.60
N PHE A 37 -5.00 8.15 -13.35
CA PHE A 37 -4.45 7.11 -14.24
C PHE A 37 -5.51 6.32 -15.01
N GLY A 38 -6.80 6.49 -14.71
CA GLY A 38 -7.88 5.66 -15.26
C GLY A 38 -7.74 4.19 -14.89
N GLN A 39 -8.26 3.29 -15.73
CA GLN A 39 -8.17 1.83 -15.56
C GLN A 39 -6.84 1.24 -16.10
N LYS A 40 -5.87 2.09 -16.49
CA LYS A 40 -4.64 1.65 -17.18
C LYS A 40 -3.61 1.01 -16.25
N LYS A 41 -3.72 1.24 -14.93
CA LYS A 41 -2.80 0.72 -13.92
C LYS A 41 -3.55 -0.10 -12.89
N MET A 42 -2.99 -1.25 -12.54
CA MET A 42 -3.45 -2.03 -11.41
C MET A 42 -3.06 -1.33 -10.12
N ILE A 43 -4.00 -1.17 -9.18
CA ILE A 43 -3.72 -0.60 -7.86
C ILE A 43 -3.66 -1.76 -6.85
N TYR A 44 -2.57 -1.87 -6.11
CA TYR A 44 -2.41 -2.83 -5.02
C TYR A 44 -2.50 -2.09 -3.70
N ILE A 45 -3.45 -2.47 -2.87
CA ILE A 45 -3.62 -1.92 -1.52
C ILE A 45 -3.10 -2.98 -0.57
N LEU A 46 -1.95 -2.74 0.05
CA LEU A 46 -1.38 -3.67 1.01
C LEU A 46 -1.84 -3.21 2.39
N SER A 47 -2.51 -4.10 3.11
CA SER A 47 -3.18 -3.81 4.36
C SER A 47 -3.25 -5.04 5.27
N GLY A 48 -4.05 -5.03 6.34
CA GLY A 48 -4.09 -6.14 7.31
C GLY A 48 -2.98 -6.10 8.37
N THR A 49 -2.41 -4.92 8.58
CA THR A 49 -1.35 -4.67 9.56
C THR A 49 -1.43 -3.25 10.08
N HIS A 50 -0.92 -3.03 11.29
CA HIS A 50 -0.50 -1.71 11.76
C HIS A 50 0.99 -1.53 11.53
N GLY A 51 1.42 -0.34 11.11
CA GLY A 51 2.83 0.02 11.21
C GLY A 51 3.12 0.64 12.57
N THR A 52 4.33 0.41 13.06
CA THR A 52 4.84 1.01 14.30
C THR A 52 5.70 2.22 13.97
N GLU A 53 5.84 3.15 14.91
CA GLU A 53 6.76 4.30 14.76
C GLU A 53 8.22 3.87 14.55
N SER A 54 8.58 2.67 15.02
CA SER A 54 9.88 2.03 14.83
C SER A 54 10.06 1.32 13.48
N GLY A 55 9.06 1.39 12.59
CA GLY A 55 9.13 0.85 11.23
C GLY A 55 8.82 -0.65 11.11
N GLY A 56 8.24 -1.26 12.14
CA GLY A 56 7.74 -2.64 12.11
C GLY A 56 6.27 -2.73 11.71
N LEU A 57 5.80 -3.96 11.47
CA LEU A 57 4.43 -4.32 11.13
C LEU A 57 3.84 -5.26 12.20
N VAL A 58 2.60 -5.04 12.59
CA VAL A 58 1.87 -5.93 13.50
C VAL A 58 0.59 -6.36 12.83
N ALA A 59 0.40 -7.67 12.67
CA ALA A 59 -0.77 -8.22 12.00
C ALA A 59 -2.06 -7.76 12.69
N ASP A 60 -2.96 -7.14 11.93
CA ASP A 60 -4.31 -6.80 12.37
C ASP A 60 -5.29 -7.04 11.23
N LYS A 61 -6.15 -8.02 11.42
CA LYS A 61 -7.08 -8.46 10.40
C LYS A 61 -8.30 -7.55 10.26
N GLY A 62 -8.57 -6.65 11.20
CA GLY A 62 -9.73 -5.75 11.17
C GLY A 62 -9.81 -4.94 9.88
N PHE A 63 -8.69 -4.33 9.50
CA PHE A 63 -8.60 -3.44 8.34
C PHE A 63 -8.67 -4.18 6.98
N PHE A 64 -8.19 -5.42 6.91
CA PHE A 64 -8.19 -6.19 5.65
C PHE A 64 -9.60 -6.60 5.20
N TYR A 65 -10.50 -6.90 6.14
CA TYR A 65 -11.86 -7.30 5.81
C TYR A 65 -12.73 -6.13 5.34
N GLU A 66 -12.47 -4.93 5.84
CA GLU A 66 -13.11 -3.69 5.37
C GLU A 66 -12.66 -3.35 3.95
N ASP A 67 -11.35 -3.43 3.66
CA ASP A 67 -10.76 -3.25 2.33
C ASP A 67 -11.19 -4.32 1.30
N LYS A 68 -11.60 -5.51 1.75
CA LYS A 68 -12.06 -6.59 0.86
C LYS A 68 -13.42 -6.27 0.23
N SER A 69 -14.25 -5.47 0.90
CA SER A 69 -15.55 -5.03 0.38
C SER A 69 -15.44 -4.12 -0.86
N LEU A 70 -14.23 -3.65 -1.13
CA LEU A 70 -13.92 -2.72 -2.21
C LEU A 70 -13.41 -3.43 -3.48
N GLU A 71 -13.13 -4.74 -3.46
CA GLU A 71 -12.57 -5.45 -4.62
C GLU A 71 -13.35 -5.16 -5.91
N SER A 72 -12.65 -4.56 -6.87
CA SER A 72 -13.15 -4.31 -8.22
C SER A 72 -12.02 -4.64 -9.20
N GLN A 73 -12.33 -4.85 -10.48
CA GLN A 73 -11.35 -5.37 -11.47
C GLN A 73 -10.04 -4.58 -11.60
N THR A 74 -9.96 -3.36 -11.04
CA THR A 74 -8.84 -2.43 -11.20
C THR A 74 -8.02 -2.20 -9.93
N PHE A 75 -8.37 -2.82 -8.80
CA PHE A 75 -7.50 -2.87 -7.63
C PHE A 75 -7.63 -4.16 -6.82
N LYS A 76 -6.59 -4.47 -6.06
CA LYS A 76 -6.51 -5.70 -5.26
C LYS A 76 -5.99 -5.39 -3.86
N SER A 77 -6.79 -5.74 -2.87
CA SER A 77 -6.43 -5.68 -1.45
C SER A 77 -5.59 -6.91 -1.08
N VAL A 78 -4.49 -6.71 -0.37
CA VAL A 78 -3.49 -7.74 -0.07
C VAL A 78 -3.18 -7.69 1.42
N ASN A 79 -3.44 -8.79 2.13
CA ASN A 79 -3.06 -8.91 3.53
C ASN A 79 -1.55 -9.11 3.66
N VAL A 80 -0.87 -8.25 4.41
CA VAL A 80 0.58 -8.30 4.67
C VAL A 80 0.89 -8.08 6.15
N ASN A 81 2.06 -8.54 6.60
CA ASN A 81 2.63 -8.33 7.95
C ASN A 81 4.14 -8.69 7.94
N GLU A 82 4.83 -8.62 9.09
CA GLU A 82 6.26 -8.97 9.22
C GLU A 82 6.62 -10.37 8.70
N ASN A 83 5.69 -11.33 8.80
CA ASN A 83 5.92 -12.70 8.34
C ASN A 83 5.62 -12.90 6.86
N THR A 84 5.23 -11.85 6.13
CA THR A 84 4.98 -11.92 4.70
C THR A 84 6.27 -12.31 3.97
N PRO A 85 6.26 -13.38 3.16
CA PRO A 85 7.48 -13.88 2.52
C PRO A 85 8.18 -12.82 1.68
N LYS A 86 9.52 -12.80 1.69
CA LYS A 86 10.34 -11.85 0.91
C LYS A 86 9.97 -11.82 -0.58
N ASN A 87 9.68 -12.97 -1.18
CA ASN A 87 9.27 -13.05 -2.57
C ASN A 87 7.91 -12.39 -2.83
N THR A 88 7.00 -12.40 -1.84
CA THR A 88 5.72 -11.71 -1.93
C THR A 88 5.92 -10.19 -1.98
N TRP A 89 6.75 -9.63 -1.10
CA TRP A 89 7.12 -8.21 -1.14
C TRP A 89 7.74 -7.84 -2.49
N LYS A 90 8.76 -8.57 -2.92
CA LYS A 90 9.43 -8.34 -4.21
C LYS A 90 8.44 -8.33 -5.38
N ASN A 91 7.50 -9.28 -5.41
CA ASN A 91 6.49 -9.36 -6.46
C ASN A 91 5.63 -8.10 -6.59
N TYR A 92 5.36 -7.36 -5.50
CA TYR A 92 4.60 -6.11 -5.58
C TYR A 92 5.50 -4.93 -5.93
N PHE A 93 6.67 -4.85 -5.32
CA PHE A 93 7.63 -3.76 -5.51
C PHE A 93 8.34 -3.78 -6.87
N ASP A 94 8.30 -4.87 -7.63
CA ASP A 94 8.88 -4.96 -8.98
C ASP A 94 7.86 -4.74 -10.11
N LYS A 95 6.56 -4.52 -9.81
CA LYS A 95 5.53 -4.28 -10.83
C LYS A 95 5.59 -2.84 -11.35
N THR A 96 6.18 -2.67 -12.53
CA THR A 96 6.47 -1.36 -13.12
C THR A 96 5.24 -0.62 -13.67
N ASN A 97 4.17 -1.34 -14.02
CA ASN A 97 2.90 -0.76 -14.50
C ASN A 97 1.78 -0.87 -13.45
N SER A 98 2.09 -0.55 -12.20
CA SER A 98 1.09 -0.53 -11.12
C SER A 98 1.30 0.63 -10.15
N VAL A 99 0.29 0.82 -9.32
CA VAL A 99 0.33 1.68 -8.13
C VAL A 99 0.30 0.78 -6.91
N LEU A 100 1.13 1.08 -5.92
CA LEU A 100 1.23 0.39 -4.65
C LEU A 100 0.86 1.37 -3.54
N VAL A 101 -0.13 1.02 -2.73
CA VAL A 101 -0.60 1.81 -1.59
C VAL A 101 -0.29 1.00 -0.33
N LEU A 102 0.50 1.57 0.58
CA LEU A 102 0.75 0.97 1.89
C LEU A 102 -0.29 1.53 2.87
N ALA A 103 -1.38 0.80 3.05
CA ALA A 103 -2.53 1.23 3.84
C ALA A 103 -2.39 0.80 5.30
N TRP A 104 -1.36 1.32 5.95
CA TRP A 104 -1.15 1.22 7.40
C TRP A 104 -0.47 2.48 7.95
N CYS A 105 -0.63 2.72 9.25
CA CYS A 105 -0.01 3.82 9.99
C CYS A 105 1.52 3.80 9.85
N TYR A 106 2.17 4.97 9.77
CA TYR A 106 3.64 5.09 9.69
C TYR A 106 4.28 4.27 8.55
N SER A 107 3.56 4.08 7.45
CA SER A 107 4.06 3.27 6.33
C SER A 107 5.25 3.92 5.62
N ASP A 108 5.43 5.23 5.77
CA ASP A 108 6.61 5.99 5.36
C ASP A 108 7.88 5.65 6.16
N ARG A 109 7.72 5.10 7.37
CA ARG A 109 8.80 4.64 8.26
C ARG A 109 9.04 3.14 8.20
N TRP A 110 8.24 2.40 7.44
CA TRP A 110 8.36 0.95 7.36
C TRP A 110 9.74 0.52 6.84
N ASN A 111 10.42 -0.36 7.59
CA ASN A 111 11.78 -0.81 7.29
C ASN A 111 11.90 -1.49 5.91
N GLY A 112 10.82 -2.07 5.38
CA GLY A 112 10.83 -2.65 4.04
C GLY A 112 10.97 -1.64 2.91
N LEU A 113 10.68 -0.35 3.13
CA LEU A 113 10.86 0.69 2.11
C LEU A 113 12.32 0.80 1.66
N THR A 114 13.26 0.78 2.61
CA THR A 114 14.69 0.83 2.32
C THR A 114 15.15 -0.41 1.56
N THR A 115 14.50 -1.55 1.80
CA THR A 115 14.84 -2.83 1.17
C THR A 115 14.30 -2.95 -0.24
N TYR A 116 13.08 -2.49 -0.50
CA TYR A 116 12.36 -2.80 -1.74
C TYR A 116 12.15 -1.60 -2.68
N PHE A 117 12.30 -0.37 -2.16
CA PHE A 117 11.98 0.85 -2.90
C PHE A 117 13.09 1.93 -2.89
N GLN A 118 14.05 1.91 -1.95
CA GLN A 118 15.23 2.80 -1.99
C GLN A 118 16.32 2.37 -2.97
#